data_AF-A0A3N5XMP2-F1
#
_entry.id   AF-A0A3N5XMP2-F1
#
_cell.length_a   1.000
_cell.length_b   1.000
_cell.length_c   1.000
_cell.angle_alpha   90.00
_cell.angle_beta   90.00
_cell.angle_gamma   90.00
#
_symmetry.space_group_name_H-M   'P 1'
#
loop_
_entity.id
_entity.type
_entity.pdbx_description
1 polymer ?
#
loop_
_entity_poly.entity_id
_entity_poly.type
_entity_poly.pdbx_seq_one_letter_code
_entity_poly.pdbx_strand_id
1 'polypeptide(L)'
;MPKKVRTQLYLTERQRKVLAEQSRITGKSAGELVREAVDEVYLKQHRRPQVLGDSDPLWNLVGSGSSGQTDISSRHDDYLYDEQ
;
A
#
# COMPACT_ATOMS: atom_id res chain seq x y z
N MET A 1 9.78 -18.19 7.41
CA MET A 1 8.48 -17.62 7.83
C MET A 1 8.71 -16.78 9.08
N PRO A 2 8.08 -15.60 9.20
CA PRO A 2 8.20 -14.78 10.40
C PRO A 2 7.75 -15.56 11.65
N LYS A 3 8.40 -15.32 12.78
CA LYS A 3 8.12 -16.00 14.06
C LYS A 3 6.71 -15.63 14.53
N LYS A 4 5.84 -16.61 14.73
CA LYS A 4 4.49 -16.40 15.30
C LYS A 4 4.61 -16.27 16.82
N VAL A 5 3.96 -15.25 17.38
CA VAL A 5 3.84 -15.06 18.83
C VAL A 5 2.42 -15.43 19.26
N ARG A 6 2.27 -16.09 20.42
CA ARG A 6 0.95 -16.42 20.96
C ARG A 6 0.26 -15.15 21.42
N THR A 7 -0.86 -14.82 20.79
CA THR A 7 -1.71 -13.68 21.14
C THR A 7 -3.10 -14.20 21.50
N GLN A 8 -3.59 -13.84 22.69
CA GLN A 8 -4.96 -14.13 23.13
C GLN A 8 -5.83 -12.90 22.89
N LEU A 9 -6.94 -13.08 22.17
CA LEU A 9 -7.87 -12.03 21.78
C LEU A 9 -9.29 -12.51 22.06
N TYR A 10 -10.11 -11.67 22.67
CA TYR A 10 -11.54 -11.89 22.76
C TYR A 10 -12.23 -11.43 21.48
N LEU A 11 -13.13 -12.27 20.97
CA LEU A 11 -13.97 -11.97 19.81
C LEU A 11 -15.43 -12.03 20.24
N THR A 12 -16.27 -11.20 19.63
CA THR A 12 -17.72 -11.33 19.77
C THR A 12 -18.19 -12.64 19.13
N GLU A 13 -19.34 -13.15 19.57
CA GLU A 13 -19.94 -14.35 18.98
C GLU A 13 -20.15 -14.21 17.47
N ARG A 14 -20.58 -13.02 17.03
CA ARG A 14 -20.77 -12.70 15.61
C ARG A 14 -19.45 -12.84 14.83
N GLN A 15 -18.37 -12.26 15.33
CA GLN A 15 -17.05 -12.36 14.69
C GLN A 15 -16.56 -13.81 14.63
N ARG A 16 -16.77 -14.59 15.70
CA ARG A 16 -16.42 -16.01 15.73
C ARG A 16 -17.21 -16.82 14.70
N LYS A 17 -18.52 -16.57 14.56
CA LYS A 17 -19.36 -17.22 13.54
C LYS A 17 -18.87 -16.92 12.13
N VAL A 18 -18.56 -15.66 11.84
CA VAL A 18 -18.01 -15.24 10.54
C VAL A 18 -16.70 -15.95 10.24
N LEU A 19 -15.76 -16.01 11.20
CA LEU A 19 -14.49 -16.71 11.01
C LEU A 19 -14.68 -18.22 10.75
N ALA A 20 -15.64 -18.85 11.43
CA ALA A 20 -15.93 -20.27 11.23
C ALA A 20 -16.51 -20.55 9.83
N GLU A 21 -17.43 -19.71 9.37
CA GLU A 21 -18.00 -19.81 8.03
C GLU A 21 -16.93 -19.61 6.95
N GLN A 22 -16.12 -18.56 7.08
CA GLN A 22 -15.04 -18.27 6.14
C GLN A 22 -13.96 -19.36 6.14
N SER A 23 -13.66 -19.93 7.30
CA SER A 23 -12.74 -21.07 7.40
C SER A 23 -13.25 -22.27 6.59
N ARG A 24 -14.56 -22.54 6.64
CA ARG A 24 -15.18 -23.63 5.88
C ARG A 24 -15.17 -23.38 4.37
N ILE A 25 -15.35 -22.13 3.95
CA ILE A 25 -15.37 -21.76 2.52
C ILE A 25 -13.95 -21.78 1.93
N THR A 26 -12.96 -21.26 2.67
CA THR A 26 -11.60 -21.04 2.15
C THR A 26 -10.63 -22.18 2.45
N GLY A 27 -10.97 -23.07 3.40
CA GLY A 27 -10.05 -24.09 3.92
C GLY A 27 -8.94 -23.53 4.83
N LYS A 28 -8.92 -22.21 5.09
CA LYS A 28 -7.92 -21.55 5.94
C LYS A 28 -8.29 -21.66 7.41
N SER A 29 -7.29 -21.68 8.29
CA SER A 29 -7.55 -21.65 9.73
C SER A 29 -8.07 -20.27 10.18
N ALA A 30 -8.86 -20.22 11.26
CA ALA A 30 -9.33 -18.95 11.82
C ALA A 30 -8.17 -17.98 12.15
N GLY A 31 -7.04 -18.51 12.65
CA GLY A 31 -5.86 -17.69 12.91
C GLY A 31 -5.18 -17.16 11.66
N GLU A 32 -5.29 -17.87 10.53
CA GLU A 32 -4.80 -17.39 9.24
C GLU A 32 -5.68 -16.29 8.67
N LEU A 33 -7.00 -16.45 8.74
CA LEU A 33 -7.95 -15.41 8.36
C LEU A 33 -7.76 -14.13 9.18
N VAL A 34 -7.55 -14.25 10.49
CA VAL A 34 -7.26 -13.09 11.36
C VAL A 34 -5.95 -12.42 10.96
N ARG A 35 -4.88 -13.18 10.67
CA ARG A 35 -3.61 -12.61 10.22
C ARG A 35 -3.75 -11.90 8.87
N GLU A 36 -4.42 -12.53 7.90
CA GLU A 36 -4.68 -11.94 6.58
C GLU A 36 -5.48 -10.65 6.71
N ALA A 37 -6.54 -10.62 7.52
CA ALA A 37 -7.29 -9.39 7.77
C ALA A 37 -6.42 -8.28 8.39
N VAL A 38 -5.53 -8.63 9.33
CA VAL A 38 -4.57 -7.65 9.90
C VAL A 38 -3.58 -7.16 8.84
N ASP A 39 -3.06 -8.06 8.01
CA ASP A 39 -2.12 -7.73 6.95
C ASP A 39 -2.77 -6.80 5.91
N GLU A 40 -3.98 -7.10 5.45
CA GLU A 40 -4.71 -6.30 4.47
C GLU A 40 -5.12 -4.92 5.04
N VAL A 41 -5.69 -4.88 6.24
CA VAL A 41 -6.26 -3.65 6.81
C VAL A 41 -5.17 -2.74 7.36
N TYR A 42 -4.19 -3.29 8.09
CA TYR A 42 -3.23 -2.47 8.84
C TYR A 42 -1.82 -2.49 8.26
N LEU A 43 -1.41 -3.49 7.49
CA LEU A 43 -0.03 -3.55 6.97
C LEU A 43 0.09 -3.17 5.50
N LYS A 44 -0.93 -3.45 4.68
CA LYS A 44 -0.97 -2.97 3.29
C LYS A 44 -1.37 -1.51 3.21
N GLN A 45 -2.40 -1.08 3.94
CA GLN A 45 -2.85 0.32 3.96
C GLN A 45 -1.91 1.22 4.78
N HIS A 46 -1.18 0.67 5.76
CA HIS A 46 -0.15 1.41 6.49
C HIS A 46 1.27 0.96 6.12
N ARG A 47 1.51 0.65 4.84
CA ARG A 47 2.76 1.16 4.26
C ARG A 47 2.69 2.66 4.51
N ARG A 48 3.31 3.07 5.64
CA ARG A 48 3.44 4.46 6.07
C ARG A 48 3.63 5.31 4.82
N PRO A 49 3.00 6.49 4.70
CA PRO A 49 3.38 7.40 3.62
C PRO A 49 4.89 7.37 3.61
N GLN A 50 5.47 6.91 2.49
CA GLN A 50 6.92 6.94 2.32
C GLN A 50 7.26 8.36 2.71
N VAL A 51 8.03 8.50 3.79
CA VAL A 51 8.45 9.80 4.26
C VAL A 51 9.18 10.36 3.05
N LEU A 52 8.56 11.32 2.35
CA LEU A 52 9.21 12.15 1.36
C LEU A 52 10.33 12.83 2.14
N GLY A 53 11.50 12.22 2.07
CA GLY A 53 12.67 12.52 2.85
C GLY A 53 13.86 12.03 2.07
N ASP A 54 15.05 12.48 2.44
CA ASP A 54 16.27 12.33 1.63
C ASP A 54 16.62 10.88 1.22
N SER A 55 16.00 9.88 1.86
CA SER A 55 16.14 8.47 1.54
C SER A 55 15.13 7.89 0.54
N ASP A 56 14.21 8.69 -0.02
CA ASP A 56 13.24 8.22 -1.02
C ASP A 56 13.98 7.89 -2.35
N PRO A 57 13.95 6.64 -2.85
CA PRO A 57 14.58 6.29 -4.12
C PRO A 57 14.09 7.11 -5.33
N LEU A 58 12.86 7.63 -5.27
CA LEU A 58 12.28 8.49 -6.30
C LEU A 58 12.82 9.92 -6.25
N TRP A 59 13.46 10.35 -5.16
CA TRP A 59 14.07 11.68 -5.05
C TRP A 59 15.17 11.88 -6.11
N ASN A 60 15.89 10.81 -6.46
CA ASN A 60 16.91 10.84 -7.53
C ASN A 60 16.32 11.04 -8.94
N LEU A 61 15.00 10.93 -9.10
CA LEU A 61 14.33 11.21 -10.38
C LEU A 61 14.14 12.72 -10.59
N VAL A 62 14.12 13.52 -9.51
CA VAL A 62 13.97 14.97 -9.60
C VAL A 62 15.19 15.55 -10.31
N GLY A 63 14.99 16.17 -11.47
CA GLY A 63 16.06 16.76 -12.28
C GLY A 63 16.81 15.78 -13.18
N SER A 64 16.41 14.51 -13.27
CA SER A 64 17.05 13.53 -14.16
C SER A 64 16.76 13.77 -15.65
N GLY A 65 15.71 14.55 -15.96
CA GLY A 65 15.35 14.94 -17.32
C GLY A 65 15.73 16.39 -17.61
N SER A 66 16.26 16.64 -18.80
CA SER A 66 16.51 18.00 -19.30
C SER A 66 16.01 18.08 -20.74
N SER A 67 15.20 19.10 -21.02
CA SER A 67 14.70 19.45 -22.35
C SER A 67 15.40 20.68 -22.95
N GLY A 68 16.28 21.34 -22.18
CA GLY A 68 16.90 22.61 -22.56
C GLY A 68 15.98 23.83 -22.50
N GLN A 69 14.70 23.65 -22.15
CA GLN A 69 13.69 24.70 -22.07
C GLN A 69 13.22 24.85 -20.61
N THR A 70 13.10 26.08 -20.14
CA THR A 70 12.94 26.38 -18.70
C THR A 70 11.48 26.58 -18.26
N ASP A 71 10.56 26.77 -19.20
CA ASP A 71 9.16 27.16 -18.97
C ASP A 71 8.14 26.09 -19.40
N ILE A 72 8.58 24.90 -19.81
CA ILE A 72 7.69 23.80 -20.24
C ILE A 72 6.62 23.49 -19.19
N SER A 73 6.97 23.47 -17.89
CA SER A 73 6.00 23.14 -16.85
C SER A 73 4.84 24.15 -16.77
N SER A 74 5.10 25.42 -17.08
CA SER A 74 4.10 26.49 -17.02
C SER A 74 3.38 26.73 -18.35
N ARG A 75 4.03 26.41 -19.48
CA ARG A 75 3.53 26.62 -20.84
C ARG A 75 3.37 25.31 -21.61
N HIS A 76 3.08 24.23 -20.90
CA HIS A 76 3.04 22.88 -21.48
C HIS A 76 2.10 22.79 -22.69
N ASP A 77 0.97 23.50 -22.66
CA ASP A 77 0.03 23.54 -23.78
C ASP A 77 0.66 24.12 -25.05
N ASP A 78 1.43 25.20 -24.97
CA ASP A 78 2.14 25.78 -26.11
C ASP A 78 3.06 24.73 -26.75
N TYR A 79 3.76 23.93 -25.94
CA TYR A 79 4.65 22.87 -26.44
C TYR A 79 3.92 21.62 -26.96
N LEU A 80 2.69 21.37 -26.52
CA LEU A 80 1.90 20.22 -26.94
C LEU A 80 1.05 20.52 -28.18
N TYR A 81 0.70 21.79 -28.40
CA TYR A 81 -0.25 22.20 -29.44
C TYR A 81 0.32 23.20 -30.46
N ASP A 82 1.52 23.78 -30.26
CA ASP A 82 2.22 24.43 -31.39
C ASP A 82 2.71 23.35 -32.37
N GLU A 83 2.04 23.29 -33.53
CA GLU A 83 2.55 22.59 -34.71
C GLU A 83 3.80 23.34 -35.22
N GLN A 84 4.99 22.80 -34.93
CA GLN A 84 6.19 23.09 -35.74
C GLN A 84 6.09 22.42 -37.11
#